data_AF-A0A7H0EXW0-F1
#
_entry.id   AF-A0A7H0EXW0-F1
#
_cell.length_a   1.000
_cell.length_b   1.000
_cell.length_c   1.000
_cell.angle_alpha   90.00
_cell.angle_beta   90.00
_cell.angle_gamma   90.00
#
_symmetry.space_group_name_H-M   'P 1'
#
loop_
_entity.id
_entity.type
_entity.pdbx_description
1 polymer ?
#
loop_
_entity_poly.entity_id
_entity_poly.type
_entity_poly.pdbx_seq_one_letter_code
_entity_poly.pdbx_strand_id
1 'polypeptide(L)'
;MDTKTFKRTLQHSENYNRKGFGHKEEVSTQLQSEYESSLIQEIRNSNYTIKKGNTTIRLAQAFGFCWGVERAVAMAYETRQHFPTERIWITNEIIHNPSVNQRMQEMGVGFIPVTTNKKDFSVVEQGDVVILPAFGASVQEMQILHDKGCQIVDTTCPWVSKVWNTVEKHKKGEFTSIIHGKYKHEETVATSSFAGKYLIVLNLQEAEYVSNYILHGGDREEFLTKFAKAYSANFDPDKDLEKVGIANQTTMLKGETEQIGKIFEKTMMQKYGTLALNDHFQSFNTICDATQERQDAMLELVEHELDLIIVIGGFNSSNTTQLQQIAINRNIPSYHIDSVARIKSSNAIEHRQLNGEIATTTNWLPREETIVGVTSGASTPDKVVEDIIEKIFSLKAFNIN
;
A
#
# COMPACT_ATOMS: atom_id res chain seq x y z
N MET A 1 -6.51 12.61 23.63
CA MET A 1 -7.85 12.19 23.16
C MET A 1 -7.95 10.67 23.24
N ASP A 2 -9.05 10.14 23.78
CA ASP A 2 -9.31 8.71 23.69
C ASP A 2 -9.80 8.37 22.26
N THR A 3 -8.86 7.92 21.44
CA THR A 3 -9.04 7.56 20.02
C THR A 3 -10.12 6.50 19.84
N LYS A 4 -10.23 5.56 20.79
CA LYS A 4 -11.20 4.47 20.71
C LYS A 4 -12.61 4.95 20.99
N THR A 5 -12.78 5.80 22.01
CA THR A 5 -14.06 6.43 22.30
C THR A 5 -14.51 7.33 21.16
N PHE A 6 -13.62 8.16 20.62
CA PHE A 6 -13.93 8.99 19.44
C PHE A 6 -14.36 8.14 18.25
N LYS A 7 -13.59 7.11 17.88
CA LYS A 7 -13.94 6.22 16.76
C LYS A 7 -15.30 5.56 16.96
N ARG A 8 -15.62 5.13 18.19
CA ARG A 8 -16.94 4.58 18.50
C ARG A 8 -18.04 5.63 18.29
N THR A 9 -17.86 6.85 18.79
CA THR A 9 -18.82 7.95 18.57
C THR A 9 -19.01 8.24 17.08
N LEU A 10 -17.91 8.36 16.34
CA LEU A 10 -17.94 8.60 14.90
C LEU A 10 -18.71 7.51 14.15
N GLN A 11 -18.47 6.24 14.47
CA GLN A 11 -19.13 5.10 13.84
C GLN A 11 -20.64 5.00 14.11
N HIS A 12 -21.14 5.66 15.16
CA HIS A 12 -22.58 5.72 15.48
C HIS A 12 -23.21 7.05 15.03
N SER A 13 -22.44 7.96 14.44
CA SER A 13 -22.94 9.19 13.84
C SER A 13 -23.78 8.87 12.61
N GLU A 14 -24.88 9.60 12.41
CA GLU A 14 -25.70 9.50 11.20
C GLU A 14 -24.90 9.87 9.93
N ASN A 15 -23.92 10.77 10.07
CA ASN A 15 -23.08 11.26 8.98
C ASN A 15 -21.82 10.41 8.75
N TYR A 16 -21.82 9.12 9.11
CA TYR A 16 -20.68 8.22 8.90
C TYR A 16 -21.12 6.89 8.28
N ASN A 17 -20.59 6.60 7.11
CA ASN A 17 -20.93 5.42 6.33
C ASN A 17 -19.69 4.58 6.08
N ARG A 18 -19.75 3.29 6.44
CA ARG A 18 -18.68 2.31 6.16
C ARG A 18 -19.14 1.15 5.26
N LYS A 19 -20.41 1.17 4.87
CA LYS A 19 -21.03 0.22 3.95
C LYS A 19 -21.38 0.97 2.66
N GLY A 20 -21.51 0.24 1.55
CA GLY A 20 -22.02 0.78 0.30
C GLY A 20 -23.47 1.27 0.45
N PHE A 21 -23.95 1.98 -0.57
CA PHE A 21 -25.23 2.66 -0.59
C PHE A 21 -26.34 1.85 -1.27
N GLY A 22 -26.07 0.59 -1.62
CA GLY A 22 -27.04 -0.33 -2.22
C GLY A 22 -27.02 -0.33 -3.75
N HIS A 23 -26.01 0.30 -4.36
CA HIS A 23 -25.84 0.36 -5.83
C HIS A 23 -24.81 -0.65 -6.34
N LYS A 24 -24.58 -1.73 -5.58
CA LYS A 24 -23.47 -2.66 -5.80
C LYS A 24 -23.52 -3.34 -7.17
N GLU A 25 -24.70 -3.74 -7.65
CA GLU A 25 -24.83 -4.43 -8.94
C GLU A 25 -24.50 -3.49 -10.12
N GLU A 26 -25.11 -2.31 -10.14
CA GLU A 26 -24.88 -1.29 -11.18
C GLU A 26 -23.41 -0.86 -11.24
N VAL A 27 -22.82 -0.56 -10.08
CA VAL A 27 -21.39 -0.22 -9.97
C VAL A 27 -20.51 -1.38 -10.39
N SER A 28 -20.84 -2.61 -10.02
CA SER A 28 -20.07 -3.78 -10.44
C SER A 28 -20.01 -3.89 -11.95
N THR A 29 -21.13 -3.75 -12.67
CA THR A 29 -21.13 -3.78 -14.14
C THR A 29 -20.27 -2.66 -14.73
N GLN A 30 -20.34 -1.46 -14.18
CA GLN A 30 -19.51 -0.33 -14.62
C GLN A 30 -18.01 -0.63 -14.41
N LEU A 31 -17.62 -1.08 -13.23
CA LEU A 31 -16.22 -1.42 -12.92
C LEU A 31 -15.68 -2.54 -13.82
N GLN A 32 -16.50 -3.56 -14.11
CA GLN A 32 -16.11 -4.62 -15.02
C GLN A 32 -15.78 -4.06 -16.41
N SER A 33 -16.65 -3.20 -16.94
CA SER A 33 -16.42 -2.58 -18.26
C SER A 33 -15.19 -1.66 -18.31
N GLU A 34 -14.84 -1.01 -17.19
CA GLU A 34 -13.74 -0.05 -17.13
C GLU A 34 -12.39 -0.68 -16.79
N TYR A 35 -12.36 -1.79 -16.03
CA TYR A 35 -11.14 -2.32 -15.42
C TYR A 35 -10.81 -3.78 -15.73
N GLU A 36 -11.77 -4.60 -16.17
CA GLU A 36 -11.50 -5.98 -16.59
C GLU A 36 -10.96 -6.06 -18.03
N SER A 37 -10.31 -7.17 -18.34
CA SER A 37 -9.66 -7.43 -19.63
C SER A 37 -9.95 -8.85 -20.11
N SER A 38 -10.43 -8.99 -21.35
CA SER A 38 -10.61 -10.30 -21.99
C SER A 38 -9.29 -10.99 -22.29
N LEU A 39 -8.25 -10.24 -22.67
CA LEU A 39 -6.90 -10.76 -22.88
C LEU A 39 -6.34 -11.35 -21.59
N ILE A 40 -6.50 -10.64 -20.46
CA ILE A 40 -6.04 -11.15 -19.18
C ILE A 40 -6.76 -12.45 -18.80
N GLN A 41 -8.07 -12.55 -19.07
CA GLN A 41 -8.82 -13.79 -18.86
C GLN A 41 -8.33 -14.93 -19.77
N GLU A 42 -8.02 -14.64 -21.04
CA GLU A 42 -7.41 -15.61 -21.97
C GLU A 42 -6.08 -16.15 -21.43
N ILE A 43 -5.22 -15.27 -20.90
CA ILE A 43 -3.92 -15.65 -20.35
C ILE A 43 -4.10 -16.48 -19.06
N ARG A 44 -5.02 -16.10 -18.17
CA ARG A 44 -5.37 -16.89 -16.97
C ARG A 44 -5.80 -18.30 -17.34
N ASN A 45 -6.67 -18.44 -18.35
CA ASN A 45 -7.15 -19.74 -18.85
C ASN A 45 -6.06 -20.56 -19.55
N SER A 46 -4.97 -19.91 -19.98
CA SER A 46 -3.80 -20.52 -20.64
C SER A 46 -2.64 -20.76 -19.67
N ASN A 47 -2.94 -21.08 -18.40
CA ASN A 47 -1.96 -21.27 -17.32
C ASN A 47 -0.98 -20.08 -17.20
N TYR A 48 -1.53 -18.87 -17.20
CA TYR A 48 -0.79 -17.61 -17.04
C TYR A 48 0.29 -17.36 -18.10
N THR A 49 0.21 -18.03 -19.25
CA THR A 49 1.22 -17.93 -20.32
C THR A 49 0.56 -17.71 -21.67
N ILE A 50 1.10 -16.80 -22.46
CA ILE A 50 0.70 -16.59 -23.87
C ILE A 50 1.93 -16.32 -24.73
N LYS A 51 1.95 -16.85 -25.95
CA LYS A 51 3.02 -16.61 -26.93
C LYS A 51 2.44 -16.01 -28.20
N LYS A 52 3.01 -14.90 -28.67
CA LYS A 52 2.73 -14.31 -29.99
C LYS A 52 4.07 -14.02 -30.68
N GLY A 53 4.27 -14.60 -31.87
CA GLY A 53 5.54 -14.50 -32.58
C GLY A 53 6.71 -15.04 -31.75
N ASN A 54 7.78 -14.25 -31.64
CA ASN A 54 8.98 -14.55 -30.84
C ASN A 54 8.92 -14.04 -29.40
N THR A 55 7.72 -13.70 -28.88
CA THR A 55 7.56 -13.17 -27.53
C THR A 55 6.61 -14.04 -26.72
N THR A 56 7.08 -14.50 -25.56
CA THR A 56 6.29 -15.20 -24.56
C THR A 56 6.05 -14.28 -23.38
N ILE A 57 4.80 -14.09 -22.97
CA ILE A 57 4.43 -13.41 -21.73
C ILE A 57 4.09 -14.47 -20.69
N ARG A 58 4.68 -14.34 -19.49
CA ARG A 58 4.34 -15.11 -18.29
C ARG A 58 3.81 -14.16 -17.23
N LEU A 59 2.53 -14.26 -16.91
CA LEU A 59 1.95 -13.50 -15.80
C LEU A 59 2.25 -14.18 -14.47
N ALA A 60 2.46 -13.38 -13.42
CA ALA A 60 2.36 -13.88 -12.05
C ALA A 60 0.95 -14.47 -11.83
N GLN A 61 0.83 -15.49 -10.96
CA GLN A 61 -0.47 -16.12 -10.69
C GLN A 61 -1.42 -15.22 -9.90
N ALA A 62 -0.87 -14.30 -9.10
CA ALA A 62 -1.62 -13.27 -8.38
C ALA A 62 -1.07 -11.88 -8.75
N PHE A 63 -1.96 -11.04 -9.28
CA PHE A 63 -1.69 -9.65 -9.70
C PHE A 63 -3.02 -8.89 -9.76
N GLY A 64 -2.98 -7.61 -10.14
CA GLY A 64 -4.19 -6.80 -10.37
C GLY A 64 -4.77 -6.24 -9.08
N PHE A 65 -6.04 -5.84 -9.10
CA PHE A 65 -6.75 -5.35 -7.91
C PHE A 65 -6.83 -6.41 -6.81
N CYS A 66 -6.68 -5.97 -5.56
CA CYS A 66 -7.06 -6.79 -4.41
C CYS A 66 -8.48 -6.45 -3.95
N TRP A 67 -9.11 -7.35 -3.20
CA TRP A 67 -10.45 -7.15 -2.67
C TRP A 67 -10.62 -5.82 -1.90
N GLY A 68 -9.62 -5.41 -1.12
CA GLY A 68 -9.66 -4.15 -0.38
C GLY A 68 -9.71 -2.92 -1.30
N VAL A 69 -9.02 -2.99 -2.44
CA VAL A 69 -9.03 -1.96 -3.48
C VAL A 69 -10.34 -1.97 -4.25
N GLU A 70 -10.80 -3.14 -4.70
CA GLU A 70 -12.09 -3.27 -5.40
C GLU A 70 -13.23 -2.70 -4.55
N ARG A 71 -13.28 -3.06 -3.27
CA ARG A 71 -14.26 -2.53 -2.33
C ARG A 71 -14.18 -1.01 -2.22
N ALA A 72 -12.98 -0.45 -2.12
CA ALA A 72 -12.82 0.99 -1.95
C ALA A 72 -13.23 1.77 -3.20
N VAL A 73 -12.83 1.30 -4.38
CA VAL A 73 -13.21 1.89 -5.67
C VAL A 73 -14.72 1.75 -5.87
N ALA A 74 -15.31 0.58 -5.64
CA ALA A 74 -16.76 0.38 -5.73
C ALA A 74 -17.53 1.34 -4.82
N MET A 75 -17.12 1.47 -3.56
CA MET A 75 -17.76 2.41 -2.64
C MET A 75 -17.62 3.87 -3.10
N ALA A 76 -16.50 4.25 -3.71
CA ALA A 76 -16.34 5.60 -4.27
C ALA A 76 -17.32 5.86 -5.44
N TYR A 77 -17.51 4.87 -6.33
CA TYR A 77 -18.51 4.94 -7.40
C TYR A 77 -19.94 5.00 -6.83
N GLU A 78 -20.27 4.13 -5.88
CA GLU A 78 -21.57 4.14 -5.19
C GLU A 78 -21.81 5.51 -4.52
N THR A 79 -20.77 6.12 -3.94
CA THR A 79 -20.87 7.44 -3.31
C THR A 79 -21.26 8.51 -4.32
N ARG A 80 -20.65 8.53 -5.51
CA ARG A 80 -21.02 9.50 -6.55
C ARG A 80 -22.41 9.25 -7.13
N GLN A 81 -22.87 8.00 -7.22
CA GLN A 81 -24.24 7.71 -7.65
C GLN A 81 -25.27 8.12 -6.60
N HIS A 82 -24.99 7.82 -5.33
CA HIS A 82 -25.89 8.10 -4.22
C HIS A 82 -26.03 9.60 -3.93
N PHE A 83 -24.92 10.32 -4.01
CA PHE A 83 -24.87 11.77 -3.94
C PHE A 83 -24.57 12.27 -5.34
N PRO A 84 -25.55 12.59 -6.21
CA PRO A 84 -25.29 12.98 -7.60
C PRO A 84 -24.91 14.46 -7.77
N THR A 85 -25.18 15.32 -6.79
CA THR A 85 -25.03 16.79 -6.94
C THR A 85 -24.06 17.41 -5.92
N GLU A 86 -23.81 16.72 -4.82
CA GLU A 86 -23.01 17.16 -3.70
C GLU A 86 -21.53 17.26 -4.11
N ARG A 87 -20.78 18.14 -3.44
CA ARG A 87 -19.32 18.13 -3.57
C ARG A 87 -18.78 16.91 -2.84
N ILE A 88 -17.98 16.12 -3.54
CA ILE A 88 -17.34 14.94 -3.00
C ILE A 88 -15.83 15.16 -3.01
N TRP A 89 -15.20 14.92 -1.87
CA TRP A 89 -13.76 15.01 -1.70
C TRP A 89 -13.19 13.65 -1.28
N ILE A 90 -11.99 13.32 -1.72
CA ILE A 90 -11.17 12.24 -1.12
C ILE A 90 -9.98 12.91 -0.42
N THR A 91 -9.63 12.43 0.78
CA THR A 91 -8.59 13.08 1.60
C THR A 91 -7.17 12.96 1.01
N ASN A 92 -6.92 11.95 0.17
CA ASN A 92 -5.75 11.73 -0.66
C ASN A 92 -6.26 11.17 -2.00
N GLU A 93 -5.47 10.39 -2.72
CA GLU A 93 -5.93 9.44 -3.72
C GLU A 93 -6.85 8.35 -3.13
N ILE A 94 -7.78 7.78 -3.91
CA ILE A 94 -8.58 6.62 -3.45
C ILE A 94 -7.69 5.39 -3.24
N ILE A 95 -6.74 5.20 -4.16
CA ILE A 95 -5.67 4.20 -4.17
C ILE A 95 -4.46 4.76 -4.92
N HIS A 96 -3.26 4.21 -4.74
CA HIS A 96 -2.08 4.61 -5.51
C HIS A 96 -2.10 4.07 -6.95
N ASN A 97 -3.00 4.61 -7.77
CA ASN A 97 -3.09 4.36 -9.20
C ASN A 97 -3.58 5.59 -9.97
N PRO A 98 -2.77 6.15 -10.88
CA PRO A 98 -3.10 7.41 -11.56
C PRO A 98 -4.36 7.30 -12.42
N SER A 99 -4.56 6.19 -13.15
CA SER A 99 -5.75 6.02 -14.01
C SER A 99 -7.06 5.97 -13.23
N VAL A 100 -7.05 5.30 -12.08
CA VAL A 100 -8.23 5.22 -11.19
C VAL A 100 -8.52 6.58 -10.56
N ASN A 101 -7.49 7.31 -10.12
CA ASN A 101 -7.67 8.65 -9.56
C ASN A 101 -8.14 9.67 -10.61
N GLN A 102 -7.64 9.59 -11.84
CA GLN A 102 -8.14 10.40 -12.94
C GLN A 102 -9.64 10.13 -13.17
N ARG A 103 -10.04 8.86 -13.13
CA ARG A 103 -11.45 8.49 -13.27
C ARG A 103 -12.33 9.07 -12.16
N MET A 104 -11.85 9.11 -10.91
CA MET A 104 -12.54 9.79 -9.81
C MET A 104 -12.78 11.28 -10.13
N GLN A 105 -11.77 11.97 -10.67
CA GLN A 105 -11.89 13.38 -11.06
C GLN A 105 -12.88 13.59 -12.21
N GLU A 106 -12.86 12.72 -13.23
CA GLU A 106 -13.83 12.74 -14.33
C GLU A 106 -15.27 12.55 -13.84
N MET A 107 -15.45 11.79 -12.76
CA MET A 107 -16.73 11.62 -12.06
C MET A 107 -17.07 12.80 -11.13
N GLY A 108 -16.29 13.88 -11.12
CA GLY A 108 -16.54 15.05 -10.27
C GLY A 108 -16.23 14.80 -8.79
N VAL A 109 -15.32 13.87 -8.47
CA VAL A 109 -14.79 13.66 -7.13
C VAL A 109 -13.44 14.38 -7.02
N GLY A 110 -13.39 15.39 -6.15
CA GLY A 110 -12.18 16.19 -5.91
C GLY A 110 -11.21 15.53 -4.93
N PHE A 111 -9.97 16.00 -4.92
CA PHE A 111 -8.95 15.62 -3.94
C PHE A 111 -8.66 16.81 -3.02
N ILE A 112 -8.63 16.58 -1.70
CA ILE A 112 -8.25 17.63 -0.75
C ILE A 112 -6.81 18.05 -1.05
N PRO A 113 -6.54 19.34 -1.32
CA PRO A 113 -5.22 19.79 -1.72
C PRO A 113 -4.22 19.67 -0.57
N VAL A 114 -2.97 19.43 -0.92
CA VAL A 114 -1.85 19.36 0.03
C VAL A 114 -0.95 20.56 -0.19
N THR A 115 -0.82 21.43 0.81
CA THR A 115 0.08 22.58 0.82
C THR A 115 1.15 22.37 1.90
N THR A 116 2.43 22.50 1.54
CA THR A 116 3.55 22.39 2.52
C THR A 116 3.51 21.10 3.36
N ASN A 117 3.16 19.96 2.74
CA ASN A 117 2.96 18.65 3.39
C ASN A 117 1.83 18.58 4.42
N LYS A 118 0.86 19.49 4.36
CA LYS A 118 -0.37 19.45 5.15
C LYS A 118 -1.59 19.55 4.23
N LYS A 119 -2.62 18.76 4.52
CA LYS A 119 -3.89 18.85 3.81
C LYS A 119 -4.61 20.15 4.19
N ASP A 120 -5.13 20.83 3.20
CA ASP A 120 -5.94 22.03 3.39
C ASP A 120 -7.42 21.66 3.42
N PHE A 121 -7.94 21.44 4.63
CA PHE A 121 -9.36 21.16 4.88
C PHE A 121 -10.25 22.43 4.80
N SER A 122 -9.71 23.60 4.46
CA SER A 122 -10.52 24.81 4.28
C SER A 122 -11.45 24.72 3.06
N VAL A 123 -11.09 23.89 2.07
CA VAL A 123 -11.91 23.64 0.87
C VAL A 123 -13.18 22.83 1.14
N VAL A 124 -13.27 22.20 2.32
CA VAL A 124 -14.40 21.34 2.72
C VAL A 124 -15.34 22.15 3.61
N GLU A 125 -16.62 22.16 3.24
CA GLU A 125 -17.69 22.84 3.99
C GLU A 125 -18.65 21.85 4.63
N GLN A 126 -19.56 22.35 5.48
CA GLN A 126 -20.58 21.54 6.12
C GLN A 126 -21.50 20.89 5.08
N GLY A 127 -21.81 19.61 5.27
CA GLY A 127 -22.66 18.85 4.34
C GLY A 127 -21.93 18.29 3.11
N ASP A 128 -20.67 18.68 2.86
CA ASP A 128 -19.85 18.02 1.83
C ASP A 128 -19.64 16.53 2.18
N VAL A 129 -19.52 15.71 1.14
CA VAL A 129 -19.22 14.28 1.29
C VAL A 129 -17.71 14.09 1.21
N VAL A 130 -17.13 13.40 2.19
CA VAL A 130 -15.69 13.12 2.24
C VAL A 130 -15.41 11.63 2.35
N ILE A 131 -14.77 11.09 1.32
CA ILE A 131 -14.32 9.72 1.23
C ILE A 131 -12.95 9.59 1.92
N LEU A 132 -12.86 8.66 2.87
CA LEU A 132 -11.57 8.20 3.41
C LEU A 132 -11.07 7.07 2.52
N PRO A 133 -9.81 7.09 2.07
CA PRO A 133 -9.28 6.17 1.06
C PRO A 133 -9.04 4.76 1.59
N ALA A 134 -8.62 3.84 0.73
CA ALA A 134 -8.40 2.43 1.10
C ALA A 134 -7.34 2.24 2.21
N PHE A 135 -6.31 3.09 2.25
CA PHE A 135 -5.28 3.12 3.29
C PHE A 135 -5.69 3.92 4.55
N GLY A 136 -6.90 4.49 4.54
CA GLY A 136 -7.52 5.20 5.64
C GLY A 136 -7.05 6.63 5.85
N ALA A 137 -7.46 7.19 6.98
CA ALA A 137 -7.15 8.55 7.40
C ALA A 137 -6.69 8.57 8.85
N SER A 138 -5.99 9.62 9.26
CA SER A 138 -5.60 9.80 10.65
C SER A 138 -6.79 10.20 11.53
N VAL A 139 -6.68 9.97 12.83
CA VAL A 139 -7.72 10.37 13.82
C VAL A 139 -7.99 11.87 13.74
N GLN A 140 -6.97 12.69 13.54
CA GLN A 140 -7.09 14.15 13.45
C GLN A 140 -7.91 14.57 12.23
N GLU A 141 -7.69 13.92 11.08
CA GLU A 141 -8.45 14.20 9.86
C GLU A 141 -9.92 13.80 10.02
N MET A 142 -10.18 12.61 10.60
CA MET A 142 -11.54 12.18 10.91
C MET A 142 -12.25 13.15 11.86
N GLN A 143 -11.54 13.66 12.88
CA GLN A 143 -12.08 14.65 13.82
C GLN A 143 -12.44 15.97 13.12
N ILE A 144 -11.53 16.50 12.30
CA ILE A 144 -11.76 17.75 11.54
C ILE A 144 -13.01 17.63 10.67
N LEU A 145 -13.15 16.52 9.95
CA LEU A 145 -14.28 16.27 9.06
C LEU A 145 -15.60 16.11 9.84
N HIS A 146 -15.56 15.41 10.98
CA HIS A 146 -16.71 15.26 11.86
C HIS A 146 -17.16 16.60 12.45
N ASP A 147 -16.23 17.40 12.96
CA ASP A 147 -16.51 18.70 13.58
C ASP A 147 -17.05 19.72 12.56
N LYS A 148 -16.64 19.59 11.28
CA LYS A 148 -17.21 20.36 10.17
C LYS A 148 -18.63 19.93 9.78
N GLY A 149 -19.13 18.81 10.31
CA GLY A 149 -20.43 18.26 9.92
C GLY A 149 -20.45 17.69 8.50
N CYS A 150 -19.33 17.09 8.05
CA CYS A 150 -19.25 16.41 6.75
C CYS A 150 -19.94 15.04 6.80
N GLN A 151 -20.41 14.59 5.64
CA GLN A 151 -20.82 13.21 5.41
C GLN A 151 -19.58 12.36 5.11
N ILE A 152 -19.15 11.52 6.06
CA ILE A 152 -17.94 10.72 5.92
C ILE A 152 -18.26 9.35 5.31
N VAL A 153 -17.56 8.99 4.23
CA VAL A 153 -17.62 7.64 3.64
C VAL A 153 -16.28 6.94 3.83
N ASP A 154 -16.23 6.00 4.76
CA ASP A 154 -15.02 5.26 5.11
C ASP A 154 -14.81 4.03 4.23
N THR A 155 -13.96 4.18 3.22
CA THR A 155 -13.56 3.07 2.32
C THR A 155 -12.36 2.29 2.82
N THR A 156 -11.81 2.61 4.01
CA THR A 156 -10.61 1.97 4.58
C THR A 156 -10.73 0.45 4.51
N CYS A 157 -9.69 -0.18 3.97
CA CYS A 157 -9.56 -1.62 3.88
C CYS A 157 -9.68 -2.27 5.28
N PRO A 158 -10.51 -3.31 5.44
CA PRO A 158 -10.64 -4.01 6.72
C PRO A 158 -9.32 -4.55 7.28
N TRP A 159 -8.36 -4.91 6.42
CA TRP A 159 -7.02 -5.32 6.85
C TRP A 159 -6.23 -4.18 7.50
N VAL A 160 -6.31 -2.97 6.96
CA VAL A 160 -5.71 -1.76 7.57
C VAL A 160 -6.37 -1.47 8.92
N SER A 161 -7.70 -1.58 9.00
CA SER A 161 -8.41 -1.44 10.29
C SER A 161 -8.03 -2.50 11.33
N LYS A 162 -7.62 -3.70 10.90
CA LYS A 162 -7.10 -4.74 11.81
C LYS A 162 -5.80 -4.28 12.45
N VAL A 163 -4.92 -3.60 11.71
CA VAL A 163 -3.69 -2.98 12.25
C VAL A 163 -4.02 -1.89 13.27
N TRP A 164 -5.01 -1.04 12.97
CA TRP A 164 -5.45 0.01 13.91
C TRP A 164 -5.94 -0.57 15.23
N ASN A 165 -6.69 -1.68 15.18
CA ASN A 165 -7.13 -2.37 16.40
C ASN A 165 -5.95 -2.96 17.18
N THR A 166 -4.87 -3.37 16.51
CA THR A 166 -3.65 -3.86 17.15
C THR A 166 -2.91 -2.75 17.89
N VAL A 167 -2.68 -1.59 17.26
CA VAL A 167 -2.03 -0.47 17.96
C VAL A 167 -2.88 0.11 19.10
N GLU A 168 -4.22 0.03 19.01
CA GLU A 168 -5.11 0.34 20.14
C GLU A 168 -5.00 -0.66 21.29
N LYS A 169 -4.75 -1.95 21.00
CA LYS A 169 -4.46 -2.95 22.04
C LYS A 169 -3.13 -2.68 22.73
N HIS A 170 -2.08 -2.34 21.97
CA HIS A 170 -0.79 -1.94 22.52
C HIS A 170 -0.96 -0.75 23.46
N LYS A 171 -1.68 0.29 23.01
CA LYS A 171 -2.00 1.47 23.83
C LYS A 171 -2.72 1.10 25.14
N LYS A 172 -3.68 0.16 25.10
CA LYS A 172 -4.39 -0.30 26.30
C LYS A 172 -3.48 -1.06 27.27
N GLY A 173 -2.51 -1.82 26.75
CA GLY A 173 -1.53 -2.56 27.54
C GLY A 173 -0.27 -1.78 27.90
N GLU A 174 -0.21 -0.48 27.58
CA GLU A 174 0.98 0.38 27.76
C GLU A 174 2.23 -0.14 27.02
N PHE A 175 2.04 -0.81 25.88
CA PHE A 175 3.11 -1.18 24.96
C PHE A 175 3.34 -0.06 23.94
N THR A 176 4.62 0.23 23.66
CA THR A 176 5.02 1.02 22.49
C THR A 176 4.83 0.21 21.22
N SER A 177 4.11 0.77 20.26
CA SER A 177 3.94 0.12 18.95
C SER A 177 5.19 0.31 18.10
N ILE A 178 5.93 -0.76 17.85
CA ILE A 178 6.93 -0.83 16.79
C ILE A 178 6.18 -1.08 15.49
N ILE A 179 6.15 -0.08 14.61
CA ILE A 179 5.44 -0.13 13.33
C ILE A 179 6.47 -0.36 12.23
N HIS A 180 6.49 -1.55 11.65
CA HIS A 180 7.29 -1.80 10.45
C HIS A 180 6.65 -1.09 9.25
N GLY A 181 7.29 -0.05 8.72
CA GLY A 181 6.72 0.74 7.63
C GLY A 181 7.50 1.99 7.28
N LYS A 182 7.03 2.69 6.26
CA LYS A 182 7.62 3.96 5.81
C LYS A 182 6.95 5.12 6.55
N TYR A 183 7.70 5.92 7.32
CA TYR A 183 7.12 6.97 8.19
C TYR A 183 6.29 8.04 7.46
N LYS A 184 6.55 8.26 6.15
CA LYS A 184 5.79 9.20 5.33
C LYS A 184 4.56 8.60 4.64
N HIS A 185 4.44 7.28 4.58
CA HIS A 185 3.37 6.63 3.84
C HIS A 185 2.03 6.83 4.54
N GLU A 186 0.97 7.13 3.79
CA GLU A 186 -0.32 7.53 4.35
C GLU A 186 -0.89 6.50 5.32
N GLU A 187 -0.81 5.22 4.98
CA GLU A 187 -1.24 4.13 5.87
C GLU A 187 -0.49 4.12 7.22
N THR A 188 0.82 4.39 7.19
CA THR A 188 1.66 4.44 8.40
C THR A 188 1.29 5.65 9.25
N VAL A 189 1.06 6.80 8.62
CA VAL A 189 0.61 8.04 9.29
C VAL A 189 -0.78 7.84 9.92
N ALA A 190 -1.71 7.22 9.19
CA ALA A 190 -3.02 6.87 9.72
C ALA A 190 -2.88 5.91 10.91
N THR A 191 -2.12 4.82 10.75
CA THR A 191 -1.91 3.81 11.80
C THR A 191 -1.27 4.39 13.06
N SER A 192 -0.21 5.19 12.92
CA SER A 192 0.49 5.78 14.07
C SER A 192 -0.41 6.78 14.83
N SER A 193 -1.38 7.42 14.17
CA SER A 193 -2.36 8.30 14.83
C SER A 193 -3.31 7.56 15.79
N PHE A 194 -3.50 6.25 15.63
CA PHE A 194 -4.28 5.40 16.55
C PHE A 194 -3.42 4.84 17.70
N ALA A 195 -2.10 4.86 17.58
CA ALA A 195 -1.19 4.36 18.58
C ALA A 195 -1.10 5.30 19.81
N GLY A 196 -0.65 4.75 20.93
CA GLY A 196 -0.23 5.55 22.09
C GLY A 196 1.19 6.05 21.87
N LYS A 197 2.16 5.33 22.42
CA LYS A 197 3.57 5.46 22.07
C LYS A 197 3.87 4.60 20.83
N TYR A 198 4.70 5.11 19.93
CA TYR A 198 5.12 4.37 18.76
C TYR A 198 6.54 4.72 18.33
N LEU A 199 7.16 3.77 17.65
CA LEU A 199 8.38 3.94 16.87
C LEU A 199 8.19 3.22 15.53
N ILE A 200 8.48 3.91 14.44
CA ILE A 200 8.40 3.37 13.08
C ILE A 200 9.82 2.94 12.68
N VAL A 201 9.96 1.68 12.27
CA VAL A 201 11.21 1.13 11.75
C VAL A 201 11.02 0.75 10.29
N LEU A 202 11.99 1.12 9.45
CA LEU A 202 11.90 0.92 8.00
C LEU A 202 12.28 -0.51 7.59
N ASN A 203 13.26 -1.11 8.26
CA ASN A 203 13.89 -2.36 7.85
C ASN A 203 14.56 -3.09 9.03
N LEU A 204 15.17 -4.25 8.75
CA LEU A 204 15.92 -5.05 9.73
C LEU A 204 17.07 -4.28 10.39
N GLN A 205 17.81 -3.46 9.64
CA GLN A 205 18.96 -2.73 10.19
C GLN A 205 18.53 -1.73 11.27
N GLU A 206 17.40 -1.04 11.07
CA GLU A 206 16.83 -0.17 12.10
C GLU A 206 16.29 -0.97 13.28
N ALA A 207 15.65 -2.12 13.05
CA ALA A 207 15.19 -3.00 14.13
C ALA A 207 16.35 -3.53 14.99
N GLU A 208 17.46 -3.94 14.37
CA GLU A 208 18.69 -4.37 15.06
C GLU A 208 19.30 -3.22 15.87
N TYR A 209 19.35 -2.01 15.31
CA TYR A 209 19.82 -0.81 16.04
C TYR A 209 18.98 -0.58 17.31
N VAL A 210 17.65 -0.64 17.21
CA VAL A 210 16.76 -0.47 18.36
C VAL A 210 16.93 -1.62 19.37
N SER A 211 17.08 -2.87 18.91
CA SER A 211 17.36 -4.01 19.77
C SER A 211 18.65 -3.83 20.58
N ASN A 212 19.72 -3.38 19.93
CA ASN A 212 21.00 -3.11 20.60
C ASN A 212 20.86 -2.01 21.65
N TYR A 213 20.14 -0.93 21.33
CA TYR A 213 19.84 0.12 22.31
C TYR A 213 19.07 -0.41 23.52
N ILE A 214 18.07 -1.26 23.30
CA ILE A 214 17.28 -1.87 24.40
C ILE A 214 18.18 -2.69 25.33
N LEU A 215 19.11 -3.48 24.79
CA LEU A 215 19.96 -4.40 25.56
C LEU A 215 21.13 -3.71 26.27
N HIS A 216 21.73 -2.71 25.64
CA HIS A 216 23.03 -2.17 26.07
C HIS A 216 22.97 -0.67 26.42
N GLY A 217 21.84 -0.01 26.21
CA GLY A 217 21.75 1.44 26.21
C GLY A 217 22.45 2.04 24.99
N GLY A 218 22.65 3.36 25.01
CA GLY A 218 23.30 4.10 23.94
C GLY A 218 23.22 5.59 24.17
N ASP A 219 23.56 6.38 23.15
CA ASP A 219 23.33 7.81 23.16
C ASP A 219 21.87 8.10 22.78
N ARG A 220 21.12 8.65 23.74
CA ARG A 220 19.71 9.01 23.58
C ARG A 220 19.49 10.06 22.49
N GLU A 221 20.36 11.07 22.39
CA GLU A 221 20.23 12.15 21.41
C GLU A 221 20.52 11.63 20.00
N GLU A 222 21.49 10.72 19.86
CA GLU A 222 21.74 10.03 18.59
C GLU A 222 20.52 9.21 18.14
N PHE A 223 19.93 8.44 19.06
CA PHE A 223 18.72 7.66 18.80
C PHE A 223 17.57 8.56 18.32
N LEU A 224 17.29 9.63 19.07
CA LEU A 224 16.22 10.57 18.75
C LEU A 224 16.48 11.31 17.43
N THR A 225 17.74 11.59 17.10
CA THR A 225 18.13 12.19 15.83
C THR A 225 17.88 11.23 14.66
N LYS A 226 18.27 9.96 14.81
CA LYS A 226 18.08 8.91 13.80
C LYS A 226 16.59 8.71 13.48
N PHE A 227 15.74 8.73 14.51
CA PHE A 227 14.29 8.48 14.38
C PHE A 227 13.43 9.75 14.48
N ALA A 228 13.98 10.94 14.24
CA ALA A 228 13.32 12.23 14.49
C ALA A 228 11.92 12.42 13.85
N LYS A 229 11.58 11.63 12.83
CA LYS A 229 10.28 11.68 12.12
C LYS A 229 9.44 10.42 12.32
N ALA A 230 9.91 9.50 13.14
CA ALA A 230 9.44 8.12 13.21
C ALA A 230 8.97 7.72 14.61
N TYR A 231 8.91 8.63 15.59
CA TYR A 231 8.39 8.34 16.92
C TYR A 231 7.21 9.25 17.32
N SER A 232 6.46 8.84 18.34
CA SER A 232 5.38 9.63 18.95
C SER A 232 5.90 10.82 19.77
N ALA A 233 5.14 11.91 19.89
CA ALA A 233 5.56 13.06 20.71
C ALA A 233 6.00 12.66 22.14
N ASN A 234 7.05 13.34 22.64
CA ASN A 234 7.68 13.08 23.95
C ASN A 234 8.18 11.63 24.13
N PHE A 235 8.66 11.00 23.06
CA PHE A 235 9.25 9.67 23.12
C PHE A 235 10.54 9.68 23.96
N ASP A 236 10.65 8.74 24.88
CA ASP A 236 11.85 8.51 25.69
C ASP A 236 12.33 7.08 25.46
N PRO A 237 13.38 6.84 24.64
CA PRO A 237 13.80 5.49 24.30
C PRO A 237 14.28 4.68 25.52
N ASP A 238 14.66 5.35 26.62
CA ASP A 238 15.11 4.67 27.85
C ASP A 238 13.94 4.06 28.65
N LYS A 239 12.71 4.56 28.42
CA LYS A 239 11.49 4.15 29.15
C LYS A 239 10.45 3.52 28.23
N ASP A 240 10.18 4.18 27.11
CA ASP A 240 9.11 3.79 26.19
C ASP A 240 9.44 2.49 25.45
N LEU A 241 10.70 2.03 25.43
CA LEU A 241 11.08 0.75 24.84
C LEU A 241 11.09 -0.42 25.85
N GLU A 242 10.64 -0.23 27.09
CA GLU A 242 10.54 -1.32 28.07
C GLU A 242 9.48 -2.37 27.68
N LYS A 243 8.40 -1.94 27.03
CA LYS A 243 7.33 -2.81 26.55
C LYS A 243 7.03 -2.51 25.10
N VAL A 244 7.17 -3.49 24.21
CA VAL A 244 6.99 -3.29 22.77
C VAL A 244 5.96 -4.24 22.15
N GLY A 245 5.16 -3.70 21.24
CA GLY A 245 4.19 -4.42 20.45
C GLY A 245 4.45 -4.29 18.95
N ILE A 246 4.32 -5.36 18.17
CA ILE A 246 4.57 -5.31 16.71
C ILE A 246 3.29 -4.99 15.93
N ALA A 247 3.39 -4.00 15.06
CA ALA A 247 2.43 -3.67 14.02
C ALA A 247 3.15 -3.40 12.69
N ASN A 248 2.42 -3.30 11.58
CA ASN A 248 3.03 -3.07 10.28
C ASN A 248 2.13 -2.26 9.35
N GLN A 249 2.76 -1.59 8.39
CA GLN A 249 2.12 -1.19 7.15
C GLN A 249 1.84 -2.46 6.32
N THR A 250 0.61 -2.64 5.85
CA THR A 250 0.11 -3.88 5.23
C THR A 250 0.84 -4.26 3.93
N THR A 251 1.45 -3.29 3.26
CA THR A 251 2.18 -3.46 2.00
C THR A 251 3.69 -3.68 2.16
N MET A 252 4.22 -3.88 3.37
CA MET A 252 5.63 -4.21 3.60
C MET A 252 5.92 -5.69 3.27
N LEU A 253 7.20 -6.07 3.19
CA LEU A 253 7.57 -7.48 3.01
C LEU A 253 7.16 -8.29 4.24
N LYS A 254 6.45 -9.39 4.00
CA LYS A 254 5.97 -10.28 5.08
C LYS A 254 7.14 -10.87 5.87
N GLY A 255 8.09 -11.49 5.15
CA GLY A 255 9.24 -12.14 5.78
C GLY A 255 10.08 -11.18 6.63
N GLU A 256 10.22 -9.94 6.18
CA GLU A 256 10.91 -8.89 6.94
C GLU A 256 10.14 -8.50 8.21
N THR A 257 8.82 -8.32 8.11
CA THR A 257 7.95 -8.04 9.29
C THR A 257 8.06 -9.14 10.35
N GLU A 258 8.02 -10.41 9.92
CA GLU A 258 8.16 -11.56 10.82
C GLU A 258 9.54 -11.63 11.47
N GLN A 259 10.60 -11.30 10.72
CA GLN A 259 11.96 -11.24 11.25
C GLN A 259 12.13 -10.10 12.27
N ILE A 260 11.58 -8.91 11.99
CA ILE A 260 11.54 -7.80 12.96
C ILE A 260 10.84 -8.24 14.24
N GLY A 261 9.70 -8.93 14.14
CA GLY A 261 9.01 -9.46 15.31
C GLY A 261 9.87 -10.42 16.13
N LYS A 262 10.59 -11.34 15.47
CA LYS A 262 11.53 -12.28 16.12
C LYS A 262 12.73 -11.57 16.75
N ILE A 263 13.20 -10.47 16.17
CA ILE A 263 14.26 -9.64 16.76
C ILE A 263 13.78 -9.14 18.12
N PHE A 264 12.67 -8.39 18.15
CA PHE A 264 12.15 -7.82 19.39
C PHE A 264 11.71 -8.85 20.43
N GLU A 265 11.13 -9.98 20.00
CA GLU A 265 10.82 -11.10 20.89
C GLU A 265 12.09 -11.60 21.62
N LYS A 266 13.16 -11.87 20.87
CA LYS A 266 14.46 -12.29 21.42
C LYS A 266 15.09 -11.21 22.30
N THR A 267 15.02 -9.94 21.89
CA THR A 267 15.53 -8.80 22.68
C THR A 267 14.86 -8.75 24.05
N MET A 268 13.53 -8.86 24.09
CA MET A 268 12.78 -8.81 25.36
C MET A 268 13.02 -10.05 26.22
N MET A 269 13.12 -11.24 25.61
CA MET A 269 13.51 -12.45 26.32
C MET A 269 14.90 -12.34 26.95
N GLN A 270 15.88 -11.76 26.24
CA GLN A 270 17.24 -11.57 26.74
C GLN A 270 17.31 -10.55 27.88
N LYS A 271 16.55 -9.45 27.79
CA LYS A 271 16.57 -8.38 28.79
C LYS A 271 15.80 -8.73 30.06
N TYR A 272 14.60 -9.29 29.92
CA TYR A 272 13.66 -9.48 31.03
C TYR A 272 13.44 -10.95 31.41
N GLY A 273 13.97 -11.90 30.64
CA GLY A 273 13.79 -13.34 30.84
C GLY A 273 12.50 -13.88 30.22
N THR A 274 12.43 -15.20 30.05
CA THR A 274 11.32 -15.87 29.36
C THR A 274 10.00 -15.82 30.13
N LEU A 275 10.03 -15.81 31.46
CA LEU A 275 8.84 -15.78 32.31
C LEU A 275 8.10 -14.43 32.25
N ALA A 276 8.83 -13.34 32.01
CA ALA A 276 8.28 -11.98 31.93
C ALA A 276 7.98 -11.54 30.49
N LEU A 277 8.16 -12.41 29.48
CA LEU A 277 8.06 -12.02 28.07
C LEU A 277 6.70 -11.38 27.74
N ASN A 278 5.60 -11.93 28.24
CA ASN A 278 4.26 -11.43 27.95
C ASN A 278 3.98 -10.04 28.55
N ASP A 279 4.76 -9.59 29.52
CA ASP A 279 4.66 -8.25 30.11
C ASP A 279 5.43 -7.20 29.30
N HIS A 280 6.34 -7.64 28.43
CA HIS A 280 7.29 -6.79 27.69
C HIS A 280 7.20 -6.91 26.17
N PHE A 281 6.57 -7.96 25.64
CA PHE A 281 6.41 -8.19 24.20
C PHE A 281 4.98 -8.59 23.83
N GLN A 282 4.47 -8.00 22.75
CA GLN A 282 3.20 -8.38 22.14
C GLN A 282 3.31 -8.41 20.61
N SER A 283 2.73 -9.42 19.97
CA SER A 283 2.67 -9.48 18.51
C SER A 283 1.37 -10.10 18.05
N PHE A 284 0.78 -9.53 17.00
CA PHE A 284 -0.43 -10.03 16.36
C PHE A 284 -0.24 -10.12 14.85
N ASN A 285 -0.72 -11.20 14.25
CA ASN A 285 -0.70 -11.32 12.79
C ASN A 285 -1.67 -10.32 12.15
N THR A 286 -1.10 -9.25 11.60
CA THR A 286 -1.77 -8.11 10.99
C THR A 286 -1.46 -8.00 9.49
N ILE A 287 -0.75 -8.98 8.95
CA ILE A 287 -0.35 -9.04 7.54
C ILE A 287 -1.59 -9.27 6.68
N CYS A 288 -1.66 -8.59 5.54
CA CYS A 288 -2.74 -8.69 4.56
C CYS A 288 -2.47 -9.82 3.58
N ASP A 289 -3.45 -10.71 3.38
CA ASP A 289 -3.33 -11.87 2.50
C ASP A 289 -2.99 -11.46 1.05
N ALA A 290 -3.61 -10.39 0.54
CA ALA A 290 -3.40 -9.94 -0.84
C ALA A 290 -1.96 -9.47 -1.15
N THR A 291 -1.24 -8.93 -0.16
CA THR A 291 0.17 -8.59 -0.31
C THR A 291 1.03 -9.85 -0.30
N GLN A 292 0.69 -10.82 0.55
CA GLN A 292 1.37 -12.10 0.58
C GLN A 292 1.19 -12.87 -0.73
N GLU A 293 -0.05 -13.06 -1.20
CA GLU A 293 -0.35 -13.80 -2.44
C GLU A 293 0.44 -13.26 -3.64
N ARG A 294 0.60 -11.93 -3.75
CA ARG A 294 1.37 -11.30 -4.82
C ARG A 294 2.88 -11.50 -4.66
N GLN A 295 3.39 -11.43 -3.43
CA GLN A 295 4.80 -11.73 -3.15
C GLN A 295 5.10 -13.20 -3.45
N ASP A 296 4.23 -14.12 -3.04
CA ASP A 296 4.37 -15.56 -3.30
C ASP A 296 4.31 -15.84 -4.81
N ALA A 297 3.33 -15.28 -5.53
CA ALA A 297 3.25 -15.42 -7.00
C ALA A 297 4.44 -14.77 -7.73
N MET A 298 5.00 -13.69 -7.20
CA MET A 298 6.22 -13.07 -7.73
C MET A 298 7.45 -13.93 -7.46
N LEU A 299 7.55 -14.54 -6.28
CA LEU A 299 8.61 -15.48 -5.91
C LEU A 299 8.55 -16.74 -6.80
N GLU A 300 7.37 -17.24 -7.14
CA GLU A 300 7.21 -18.31 -8.12
C GLU A 300 7.59 -17.87 -9.54
N LEU A 301 7.16 -16.67 -9.96
CA LEU A 301 7.45 -16.16 -11.30
C LEU A 301 8.96 -16.07 -11.57
N VAL A 302 9.75 -15.60 -10.59
CA VAL A 302 11.21 -15.46 -10.72
C VAL A 302 11.98 -16.78 -10.67
N GLU A 303 11.32 -17.92 -10.41
CA GLU A 303 11.95 -19.25 -10.57
C GLU A 303 11.97 -19.72 -12.04
N HIS A 304 11.21 -19.07 -12.92
CA HIS A 304 11.25 -19.35 -14.35
C HIS A 304 12.43 -18.63 -15.04
N GLU A 305 12.89 -19.18 -16.16
CA GLU A 305 13.82 -18.48 -17.05
C GLU A 305 13.12 -17.31 -17.74
N LEU A 306 13.45 -16.09 -17.32
CA LEU A 306 12.88 -14.83 -17.80
C LEU A 306 14.01 -13.91 -18.26
N ASP A 307 13.84 -13.25 -19.40
CA ASP A 307 14.81 -12.26 -19.90
C ASP A 307 14.65 -10.91 -19.18
N LEU A 308 13.40 -10.57 -18.82
CA LEU A 308 13.06 -9.36 -18.08
C LEU A 308 11.70 -9.48 -17.41
N ILE A 309 11.43 -8.59 -16.46
CA ILE A 309 10.16 -8.46 -15.77
C ILE A 309 9.62 -7.04 -15.89
N ILE A 310 8.32 -6.94 -16.22
CA ILE A 310 7.56 -5.70 -16.13
C ILE A 310 6.71 -5.73 -14.87
N VAL A 311 6.94 -4.76 -13.98
CA VAL A 311 6.21 -4.60 -12.72
C VAL A 311 5.30 -3.39 -12.85
N ILE A 312 3.99 -3.61 -12.88
CA ILE A 312 3.02 -2.58 -13.24
C ILE A 312 2.36 -2.00 -12.00
N GLY A 313 2.27 -0.68 -11.92
CA GLY A 313 1.46 0.02 -10.92
C GLY A 313 1.95 1.43 -10.64
N GLY A 314 1.10 2.22 -9.96
CA GLY A 314 1.43 3.61 -9.63
C GLY A 314 2.76 3.71 -8.86
N PHE A 315 3.54 4.75 -9.14
CA PHE A 315 4.85 4.92 -8.53
C PHE A 315 4.78 5.00 -7.00
N ASN A 316 3.75 5.59 -6.42
CA ASN A 316 3.60 5.70 -4.96
C ASN A 316 3.17 4.39 -4.28
N SER A 317 2.89 3.32 -5.04
CA SER A 317 2.47 2.03 -4.50
C SER A 317 3.63 1.29 -3.83
N SER A 318 3.62 1.23 -2.49
CA SER A 318 4.63 0.45 -1.76
C SER A 318 4.58 -1.04 -2.14
N ASN A 319 3.40 -1.62 -2.36
CA ASN A 319 3.28 -3.01 -2.80
C ASN A 319 4.00 -3.25 -4.13
N THR A 320 3.85 -2.35 -5.10
CA THR A 320 4.49 -2.47 -6.41
C THR A 320 6.02 -2.37 -6.30
N THR A 321 6.53 -1.47 -5.46
CA THR A 321 7.98 -1.37 -5.18
C THR A 321 8.52 -2.65 -4.56
N GLN A 322 7.81 -3.30 -3.63
CA GLN A 322 8.27 -4.57 -3.04
C GLN A 322 8.34 -5.70 -4.09
N LEU A 323 7.41 -5.75 -5.06
CA LEU A 323 7.47 -6.73 -6.16
C LEU A 323 8.71 -6.50 -7.04
N GLN A 324 9.04 -5.25 -7.35
CA GLN A 324 10.27 -4.91 -8.09
C GLN A 324 11.53 -5.33 -7.31
N GLN A 325 11.54 -5.13 -5.99
CA GLN A 325 12.65 -5.54 -5.13
C GLN A 325 12.92 -7.06 -5.22
N ILE A 326 11.87 -7.89 -5.28
CA ILE A 326 12.01 -9.35 -5.44
C ILE A 326 12.74 -9.69 -6.74
N ALA A 327 12.36 -9.06 -7.87
CA ALA A 327 13.03 -9.28 -9.16
C ALA A 327 14.52 -8.89 -9.11
N ILE A 328 14.82 -7.71 -8.55
CA ILE A 328 16.19 -7.19 -8.46
C ILE A 328 17.06 -8.08 -7.59
N ASN A 329 16.54 -8.59 -6.48
CA ASN A 329 17.26 -9.54 -5.61
C ASN A 329 17.60 -10.86 -6.32
N ARG A 330 16.88 -11.21 -7.38
CA ARG A 330 17.18 -12.38 -8.24
C ARG A 330 18.05 -12.05 -9.45
N ASN A 331 18.55 -10.82 -9.56
CA ASN A 331 19.35 -10.32 -10.69
C ASN A 331 18.62 -10.40 -12.05
N ILE A 332 17.29 -10.34 -12.06
CA ILE A 332 16.50 -10.30 -13.31
C ILE A 332 16.25 -8.83 -13.66
N PRO A 333 16.50 -8.38 -14.91
CA PRO A 333 16.15 -7.03 -15.35
C PRO A 333 14.67 -6.73 -15.07
N SER A 334 14.39 -5.64 -14.36
CA SER A 334 13.04 -5.34 -13.90
C SER A 334 12.69 -3.86 -14.07
N TYR A 335 11.52 -3.59 -14.65
CA TYR A 335 11.06 -2.25 -14.99
C TYR A 335 9.73 -1.95 -14.31
N HIS A 336 9.73 -1.06 -13.31
CA HIS A 336 8.51 -0.56 -12.67
C HIS A 336 7.90 0.57 -13.52
N ILE A 337 6.74 0.32 -14.11
CA ILE A 337 6.01 1.30 -14.93
C ILE A 337 4.57 1.51 -14.43
N ASP A 338 4.08 2.75 -14.51
CA ASP A 338 2.73 3.14 -14.08
C ASP A 338 1.68 3.12 -15.21
N SER A 339 2.12 3.06 -16.47
CA SER A 339 1.29 3.17 -17.65
C SER A 339 2.02 2.72 -18.91
N VAL A 340 1.27 2.42 -19.98
CA VAL A 340 1.81 2.09 -21.31
C VAL A 340 2.67 3.20 -21.91
N ALA A 341 2.42 4.46 -21.54
CA ALA A 341 3.16 5.64 -22.02
C ALA A 341 4.64 5.65 -21.59
N ARG A 342 5.01 4.79 -20.64
CA ARG A 342 6.40 4.56 -20.22
C ARG A 342 7.22 3.76 -21.22
N ILE A 343 6.56 2.94 -22.05
CA ILE A 343 7.19 2.23 -23.15
C ILE A 343 7.31 3.17 -24.34
N LYS A 344 8.45 3.86 -24.47
CA LYS A 344 8.68 4.86 -25.52
C LYS A 344 8.90 4.22 -26.89
N SER A 345 9.65 3.12 -26.94
CA SER A 345 9.91 2.35 -28.16
C SER A 345 10.40 0.94 -27.81
N SER A 346 10.67 0.11 -28.83
CA SER A 346 11.36 -1.16 -28.65
C SER A 346 12.77 -1.00 -28.08
N ASN A 347 13.36 0.19 -28.18
CA ASN A 347 14.68 0.48 -27.65
C ASN A 347 14.66 1.20 -26.30
N ALA A 348 13.62 1.95 -25.94
CA ALA A 348 13.64 2.79 -24.73
C ALA A 348 12.39 2.59 -23.85
N ILE A 349 12.63 2.42 -22.54
CA ILE A 349 11.61 2.37 -21.50
C ILE A 349 11.97 3.33 -20.37
N GLU A 350 10.99 4.10 -19.92
CA GLU A 350 11.10 4.98 -18.76
C GLU A 350 10.50 4.28 -17.54
N HIS A 351 11.24 4.12 -16.45
CA HIS A 351 10.79 3.32 -15.32
C HIS A 351 11.30 3.87 -13.99
N ARG A 352 10.63 3.52 -12.90
CA ARG A 352 11.02 3.89 -11.55
C ARG A 352 12.06 2.91 -11.01
N GLN A 353 13.13 3.43 -10.44
CA GLN A 353 14.14 2.69 -9.71
C GLN A 353 13.78 2.57 -8.22
N LEU A 354 14.42 1.63 -7.51
CA LEU A 354 14.19 1.40 -6.07
C LEU A 354 14.56 2.62 -5.20
N ASN A 355 15.52 3.44 -5.64
CA ASN A 355 15.86 4.70 -4.97
C ASN A 355 14.77 5.79 -5.14
N GLY A 356 13.76 5.54 -5.98
CA GLY A 356 12.66 6.44 -6.27
C GLY A 356 12.85 7.32 -7.50
N GLU A 357 14.02 7.32 -8.13
CA GLU A 357 14.29 8.09 -9.34
C GLU A 357 13.64 7.45 -10.57
N ILE A 358 13.28 8.28 -11.55
CA ILE A 358 12.82 7.82 -12.85
C ILE A 358 14.02 7.80 -13.79
N ALA A 359 14.30 6.64 -14.36
CA ALA A 359 15.39 6.45 -15.31
C ALA A 359 14.84 5.98 -16.67
N THR A 360 15.60 6.26 -17.74
CA THR A 360 15.35 5.66 -19.04
C THR A 360 16.39 4.59 -19.32
N THR A 361 15.94 3.36 -19.59
CA THR A 361 16.82 2.26 -20.02
C THR A 361 16.69 2.06 -21.52
N THR A 362 17.85 2.02 -22.19
CA THR A 362 17.97 1.67 -23.61
C THR A 362 18.25 0.18 -23.80
N ASN A 363 17.93 -0.38 -24.98
CA ASN A 363 18.04 -1.82 -25.28
C ASN A 363 17.30 -2.70 -24.26
N TRP A 364 16.17 -2.21 -23.74
CA TRP A 364 15.44 -2.89 -22.67
C TRP A 364 14.70 -4.15 -23.14
N LEU A 365 14.27 -4.19 -24.42
CA LEU A 365 13.52 -5.29 -25.02
C LEU A 365 14.41 -6.01 -26.05
N PRO A 366 14.81 -7.27 -25.80
CA PRO A 366 15.64 -8.03 -26.74
C PRO A 366 14.97 -8.22 -28.11
N ARG A 367 15.79 -8.34 -29.18
CA ARG A 367 15.29 -8.61 -30.54
C ARG A 367 14.97 -10.09 -30.77
N GLU A 368 15.79 -10.97 -30.20
CA GLU A 368 15.70 -12.44 -30.21
C GLU A 368 14.38 -12.96 -29.63
N GLU A 369 14.22 -14.28 -29.54
CA GLU A 369 13.14 -14.85 -28.72
C GLU A 369 13.21 -14.31 -27.28
N THR A 370 12.08 -13.88 -26.73
CA THR A 370 12.04 -13.20 -25.42
C THR A 370 10.92 -13.75 -24.56
N ILE A 371 11.24 -14.08 -23.31
CA ILE A 371 10.30 -14.46 -22.26
C ILE A 371 10.22 -13.30 -21.26
N VAL A 372 9.07 -12.62 -21.24
CA VAL A 372 8.81 -11.48 -20.37
C VAL A 372 7.92 -11.93 -19.22
N GLY A 373 8.41 -11.79 -18.00
CA GLY A 373 7.59 -11.88 -16.80
C GLY A 373 6.77 -10.61 -16.63
N VAL A 374 5.50 -10.72 -16.24
CA VAL A 374 4.64 -9.57 -15.99
C VAL A 374 3.91 -9.77 -14.68
N THR A 375 3.94 -8.75 -13.83
CA THR A 375 3.15 -8.71 -12.59
C THR A 375 2.62 -7.30 -12.38
N SER A 376 1.69 -7.14 -11.44
CA SER A 376 1.18 -5.83 -11.08
C SER A 376 0.84 -5.72 -9.60
N GLY A 377 0.96 -4.49 -9.08
CA GLY A 377 0.60 -4.21 -7.70
C GLY A 377 -0.91 -4.25 -7.46
N ALA A 378 -1.28 -4.37 -6.18
CA ALA A 378 -2.66 -4.50 -5.71
C ALA A 378 -3.63 -3.36 -6.11
N SER A 379 -3.11 -2.25 -6.63
CA SER A 379 -3.88 -1.10 -7.11
C SER A 379 -3.93 -0.99 -8.64
N THR A 380 -3.56 -2.03 -9.39
CA THR A 380 -3.46 -1.96 -10.85
C THR A 380 -4.65 -2.65 -11.53
N PRO A 381 -5.44 -1.97 -12.36
CA PRO A 381 -6.50 -2.60 -13.16
C PRO A 381 -5.93 -3.61 -14.17
N ASP A 382 -6.70 -4.66 -14.49
CA ASP A 382 -6.34 -5.64 -15.54
C ASP A 382 -6.18 -4.96 -16.90
N LYS A 383 -6.99 -3.93 -17.19
CA LYS A 383 -6.88 -3.16 -18.44
C LYS A 383 -5.50 -2.50 -18.65
N VAL A 384 -4.88 -1.99 -17.58
CA VAL A 384 -3.53 -1.38 -17.68
C VAL A 384 -2.48 -2.46 -18.00
N VAL A 385 -2.67 -3.68 -17.48
CA VAL A 385 -1.80 -4.83 -17.77
C VAL A 385 -1.94 -5.26 -19.23
N GLU A 386 -3.18 -5.32 -19.73
CA GLU A 386 -3.48 -5.59 -21.15
C GLU A 386 -2.77 -4.60 -22.06
N ASP A 387 -2.97 -3.29 -21.86
CA ASP A 387 -2.40 -2.24 -22.72
C ASP A 387 -0.87 -2.35 -22.85
N ILE A 388 -0.21 -2.73 -21.74
CA ILE A 388 1.24 -2.94 -21.70
C ILE A 388 1.64 -4.20 -22.47
N ILE A 389 0.93 -5.31 -22.29
CA ILE A 389 1.19 -6.57 -23.01
C ILE A 389 1.00 -6.38 -24.52
N GLU A 390 -0.10 -5.73 -24.93
CA GLU A 390 -0.38 -5.44 -26.34
C GLU A 390 0.70 -4.55 -26.94
N LYS A 391 1.16 -3.54 -26.19
CA LYS A 391 2.26 -2.68 -26.64
C LYS A 391 3.55 -3.46 -26.86
N ILE A 392 3.90 -4.40 -25.98
CA ILE A 392 5.07 -5.26 -26.12
C ILE A 392 4.95 -6.11 -27.40
N PHE A 393 3.81 -6.78 -27.60
CA PHE A 393 3.58 -7.58 -28.80
C PHE A 393 3.65 -6.75 -30.09
N SER A 394 3.04 -5.56 -30.07
CA SER A 394 3.09 -4.63 -31.20
C SER A 394 4.53 -4.26 -31.56
N LEU A 395 5.34 -3.87 -30.58
CA LEU A 395 6.76 -3.51 -30.80
C LEU A 395 7.61 -4.67 -31.32
N LYS A 396 7.33 -5.91 -30.89
CA LYS A 396 8.04 -7.10 -31.36
C LYS A 396 7.63 -7.51 -32.76
N ALA A 397 6.37 -7.32 -33.15
CA ALA A 397 5.90 -7.57 -34.51
C ALA A 397 6.56 -6.62 -35.54
N PHE A 398 6.77 -5.34 -35.20
CA PHE A 398 7.42 -4.38 -36.10
C PHE A 398 8.93 -4.61 -36.28
N ASN A 399 9.61 -5.27 -35.34
CA ASN A 399 11.04 -5.56 -35.42
C ASN A 399 11.37 -6.82 -36.24
N ILE A 400 10.36 -7.54 -36.75
CA ILE A 400 10.51 -8.75 -37.58
C ILE A 400 10.51 -8.41 -39.09
N ASN A 401 10.13 -7.19 -39.45
CA ASN A 401 10.26 -6.62 -40.80
C ASN A 401 11.47 -5.69 -40.87
#